data_AF-F6HVE5-F1
#
_entry.id   AF-F6HVE5-F1
#
_cell.length_a   1.000
_cell.length_b   1.000
_cell.length_c   1.000
_cell.angle_alpha   90.00
_cell.angle_beta   90.00
_cell.angle_gamma   90.00
#
_symmetry.space_group_name_H-M   'P 1'
#
loop_
_entity.id
_entity.type
_entity.pdbx_description
1 polymer ?
#
loop_
_entity_poly.entity_id
_entity_poly.type
_entity_poly.pdbx_seq_one_letter_code
_entity_poly.pdbx_strand_id
1 'polypeptide(L)'
;MIVRVAECGRASSVEYLAINCWKHSAVLTNFGGNGDGKKMKIKAFKSAIDHLSECASDGGAEPIVPPGKWLTGSFNLTSHFTLYVHKDAVILGGQV
;
A
#
# COMPACT_ATOMS: atom_id res chain seq x y z
N MET A 1 19.91 2.73 -6.77
CA MET A 1 19.05 3.03 -5.61
C MET A 1 18.91 1.75 -4.81
N ILE A 2 19.62 1.63 -3.68
CA ILE A 2 19.58 0.46 -2.82
C ILE A 2 18.48 0.72 -1.79
N VAL A 3 17.40 -0.08 -1.82
CA VAL A 3 16.42 -0.07 -0.73
C VAL A 3 17.05 -0.86 0.41
N ARG A 4 17.40 -0.20 1.51
CA ARG A 4 17.82 -0.89 2.73
C ARG A 4 16.58 -1.28 3.52
N VAL A 5 16.54 -2.53 3.96
CA VAL A 5 15.62 -2.99 5.01
C VAL A 5 16.03 -2.25 6.30
N ALA A 6 15.08 -1.58 6.94
CA ALA A 6 15.30 -0.97 8.25
C ALA A 6 15.25 -2.06 9.33
N GLU A 7 16.30 -2.17 10.12
CA GLU A 7 16.31 -3.00 11.33
C GLU A 7 15.67 -2.23 12.50
N CYS A 8 15.03 -2.98 13.41
CA CYS A 8 14.25 -2.43 14.52
C CYS A 8 15.18 -1.77 15.57
N GLY A 9 15.30 -0.45 15.53
CA GLY A 9 16.02 0.37 16.49
C GLY A 9 15.13 1.48 17.05
N ARG A 10 15.06 1.58 18.38
CA ARG A 10 14.19 2.51 19.13
C ARG A 10 14.82 3.92 19.17
N ALA A 11 14.13 4.98 18.74
CA ALA A 11 14.54 6.36 19.05
C ALA A 11 13.40 7.39 18.98
N SER A 12 13.40 8.25 20.00
CA SER A 12 12.40 9.21 20.44
C SER A 12 12.41 10.55 19.69
N SER A 13 11.22 11.01 19.26
CA SER A 13 10.62 12.33 19.54
C SER A 13 9.45 12.58 18.57
N VAL A 14 8.26 12.86 19.15
CA VAL A 14 6.93 12.80 18.51
C VAL A 14 6.70 11.48 17.75
N GLU A 15 6.68 10.38 18.49
CA GLU A 15 6.42 9.05 17.96
C GLU A 15 4.91 8.90 17.65
N TYR A 16 4.48 9.19 16.42
CA TYR A 16 3.66 8.15 15.79
C TYR A 16 4.59 6.95 15.71
N LEU A 17 4.36 5.94 16.54
CA LEU A 17 5.05 4.66 16.40
C LEU A 17 4.82 4.25 14.94
N ALA A 18 5.80 4.52 14.07
CA ALA A 18 5.85 3.85 12.79
C ALA A 18 5.83 2.38 13.21
N ILE A 19 4.76 1.68 12.84
CA ILE A 19 4.54 0.26 13.09
C ILE A 19 5.59 -0.44 12.23
N ASN A 20 6.87 -0.31 12.60
CA ASN A 20 8.00 -0.52 11.69
C ASN A 20 8.44 -1.98 11.68
N CYS A 21 7.48 -2.87 11.93
CA CYS A 21 7.52 -4.25 11.50
C CYS A 21 6.18 -4.56 10.82
N TRP A 22 5.81 -3.79 9.78
CA TRP A 22 4.84 -4.33 8.82
C TRP A 22 5.41 -5.62 8.28
N LYS A 23 4.86 -6.70 8.80
CA LYS A 23 5.31 -8.05 8.52
C LYS A 23 4.85 -8.47 7.12
N HIS A 24 3.83 -7.78 6.60
CA HIS A 24 3.15 -8.12 5.36
C HIS A 24 3.05 -6.89 4.45
N SER A 25 3.70 -6.95 3.30
CA SER A 25 3.68 -5.91 2.27
C SER A 25 3.37 -6.52 0.92
N ALA A 26 2.58 -5.85 0.09
CA ALA A 26 2.30 -6.34 -1.26
C ALA A 26 2.18 -5.21 -2.28
N VAL A 27 2.82 -5.37 -3.43
CA VAL A 27 2.79 -4.38 -4.52
C VAL A 27 1.58 -4.59 -5.41
N LEU A 28 0.85 -3.52 -5.74
CA LEU A 28 -0.38 -3.59 -6.56
C LEU A 28 -0.18 -4.24 -7.94
N THR A 29 1.03 -4.21 -8.49
CA THR A 29 1.36 -4.86 -9.77
C THR A 29 1.21 -6.38 -9.71
N ASN A 30 1.39 -6.98 -8.53
CA ASN A 30 1.25 -8.43 -8.35
C ASN A 30 -0.21 -8.89 -8.44
N PHE A 31 -1.16 -7.95 -8.32
CA PHE A 31 -2.61 -8.19 -8.40
C PHE A 31 -3.21 -7.72 -9.73
N GLY A 32 -2.38 -7.59 -10.77
CA GLY A 32 -2.83 -7.16 -12.10
C GLY A 32 -3.03 -5.65 -12.26
N GLY A 33 -2.53 -4.87 -11.30
CA GLY A 33 -2.50 -3.41 -11.37
C GLY A 33 -1.40 -2.89 -12.30
N ASN A 34 -1.64 -1.76 -12.96
CA ASN A 34 -0.57 -1.00 -13.61
C ASN A 34 -0.88 0.51 -13.57
N GLY A 35 0.17 1.32 -13.62
CA GLY A 35 0.12 2.78 -13.48
C GLY A 35 -0.13 3.52 -14.80
N ASP A 36 -1.06 3.05 -15.64
CA ASP A 36 -1.35 3.64 -16.96
C ASP A 36 -2.35 4.81 -16.93
N GLY A 37 -3.12 4.94 -15.84
CA GLY A 37 -4.08 6.03 -15.60
C GLY A 37 -5.31 6.03 -16.50
N LYS A 38 -5.45 5.04 -17.39
CA LYS A 38 -6.54 4.96 -18.37
C LYS A 38 -7.67 4.03 -17.95
N LYS A 39 -7.34 2.93 -17.26
CA LYS A 39 -8.31 1.92 -16.85
C LYS A 39 -8.48 1.93 -15.34
N MET A 40 -9.73 1.83 -14.90
CA MET A 40 -10.07 1.71 -13.49
C MET A 40 -9.48 0.41 -12.90
N LYS A 41 -8.71 0.51 -11.82
CA LYS A 41 -7.98 -0.61 -11.17
C LYS A 41 -8.64 -1.11 -9.88
N ILE A 42 -9.97 -1.00 -9.79
CA ILE A 42 -10.72 -1.42 -8.60
C ILE A 42 -10.40 -2.86 -8.21
N LYS A 43 -10.31 -3.79 -9.19
CA LYS A 43 -10.02 -5.20 -8.93
C LYS A 43 -8.62 -5.40 -8.33
N ALA A 44 -7.60 -4.68 -8.80
CA ALA A 44 -6.24 -4.83 -8.29
C ALA A 44 -6.13 -4.33 -6.84
N PHE A 45 -6.73 -3.17 -6.53
CA PHE A 45 -6.79 -2.66 -5.16
C PHE A 45 -7.58 -3.61 -4.25
N LYS A 46 -8.74 -4.10 -4.69
CA LYS A 46 -9.54 -5.05 -3.93
C LYS A 46 -8.76 -6.33 -3.64
N SER A 47 -8.18 -6.96 -4.67
CA SER A 47 -7.42 -8.20 -4.50
C SER A 47 -6.19 -8.04 -3.60
N ALA A 48 -5.50 -6.90 -3.68
CA ALA A 48 -4.37 -6.62 -2.80
C ALA A 48 -4.80 -6.46 -1.33
N ILE A 49 -5.89 -5.72 -1.09
CA ILE A 49 -6.43 -5.50 0.25
C ILE A 49 -7.00 -6.81 0.81
N ASP A 50 -7.74 -7.59 0.02
CA ASP A 50 -8.30 -8.87 0.43
C ASP A 50 -7.17 -9.85 0.84
N HIS A 51 -6.11 -9.94 0.03
CA HIS A 51 -4.94 -10.77 0.33
C HIS A 51 -4.20 -10.34 1.61
N LEU A 52 -4.02 -9.03 1.78
CA LEU A 52 -3.33 -8.49 2.95
C LEU A 52 -4.19 -8.52 4.22
N SER A 53 -5.52 -8.56 4.08
CA SER A 53 -6.45 -8.57 5.22
C SER A 53 -6.31 -9.84 6.06
N GLU A 54 -5.90 -10.95 5.45
CA GLU A 54 -5.62 -12.22 6.14
C GLU A 54 -4.50 -12.08 7.17
N CYS A 55 -3.58 -11.13 6.97
CA CYS A 55 -2.39 -10.96 7.80
C CYS A 55 -2.29 -9.58 8.46
N ALA A 56 -3.25 -8.68 8.23
CA ALA A 56 -3.23 -7.31 8.74
C ALA A 56 -3.18 -7.24 10.28
N SER A 57 -3.85 -8.16 10.98
CA SER A 57 -3.80 -8.25 12.45
C SER A 57 -2.43 -8.73 12.99
N ASP A 58 -1.58 -9.33 12.15
CA ASP A 58 -0.26 -9.86 12.50
C ASP A 58 0.85 -8.85 12.20
N GLY A 59 0.82 -7.72 12.91
CA GLY A 59 1.85 -6.68 12.80
C GLY A 59 1.61 -5.63 11.71
N GLY A 60 0.44 -5.64 11.08
CA GLY A 60 0.03 -4.65 10.07
C GLY A 60 0.34 -5.07 8.64
N ALA A 61 -0.37 -4.44 7.72
CA ALA A 61 -0.33 -4.69 6.29
C ALA A 61 -0.05 -3.42 5.49
N GLU A 62 0.81 -3.53 4.48
CA GLU A 62 1.22 -2.41 3.62
C GLU A 62 0.96 -2.69 2.14
N PRO A 63 -0.17 -2.23 1.57
CA PRO A 63 -0.34 -2.16 0.13
C PRO A 63 0.58 -1.08 -0.46
N ILE A 64 1.40 -1.45 -1.43
CA ILE A 64 2.39 -0.58 -2.08
C ILE A 64 1.91 -0.19 -3.49
N VAL A 65 1.80 1.12 -3.72
CA VAL A 65 1.50 1.73 -5.03
C VAL A 65 2.82 2.15 -5.70
N PRO A 66 3.27 1.45 -6.75
CA PRO A 66 4.50 1.82 -7.44
C PRO A 66 4.28 3.04 -8.37
N PRO A 67 5.38 3.65 -8.87
CA PRO A 67 5.31 4.86 -9.69
C PRO A 67 4.36 4.71 -10.89
N GLY A 68 3.67 5.79 -11.25
CA GLY A 68 2.70 5.83 -12.35
C GLY A 68 1.33 6.36 -11.94
N LYS A 69 0.38 6.39 -12.88
CA LYS A 69 -0.97 6.91 -12.68
C LYS A 69 -1.96 5.78 -12.41
N TRP A 70 -2.61 5.80 -11.26
CA TRP A 70 -3.49 4.73 -10.80
C TRP A 70 -4.92 5.25 -10.73
N LEU A 71 -5.70 5.00 -11.79
CA LEU A 71 -7.14 5.33 -11.79
C LEU A 71 -7.90 4.27 -10.99
N THR A 72 -8.57 4.68 -9.92
CA THR A 72 -9.33 3.76 -9.05
C THR A 72 -10.62 4.41 -8.56
N GLY A 73 -11.60 3.55 -8.26
CA GLY A 73 -12.78 3.96 -7.50
C GLY A 73 -12.48 3.99 -6.00
N SER A 74 -13.49 4.29 -5.19
CA SER A 74 -13.39 4.22 -3.73
C SER A 74 -13.02 2.80 -3.28
N PHE A 75 -12.11 2.72 -2.30
CA PHE A 75 -11.73 1.48 -1.64
C PHE A 75 -11.59 1.74 -0.13
N ASN A 76 -11.82 0.70 0.67
CA ASN A 76 -11.75 0.80 2.12
C ASN A 76 -10.42 0.26 2.62
N LEU A 77 -9.75 1.04 3.45
CA LEU A 77 -8.65 0.57 4.28
C LEU A 77 -9.23 0.37 5.68
N THR A 78 -9.19 -0.87 6.17
CA THR A 78 -9.60 -1.20 7.54
C THR A 78 -8.41 -1.05 8.49
N SER A 79 -8.63 -1.28 9.79
CA SER A 79 -7.59 -1.20 10.81
C SER A 79 -6.34 -2.01 10.44
N HIS A 80 -5.17 -1.55 10.88
CA HIS A 80 -3.86 -2.17 10.65
C HIS A 80 -3.32 -2.10 9.21
N PHE A 81 -3.98 -1.36 8.32
CA PHE A 81 -3.44 -1.06 7.00
C PHE A 81 -2.66 0.25 7.00
N THR A 82 -1.62 0.30 6.17
CA THR A 82 -1.01 1.58 5.76
C THR A 82 -0.69 1.56 4.28
N LEU A 83 -1.25 2.52 3.56
CA LEU A 83 -1.04 2.63 2.11
C LEU A 83 0.29 3.34 1.84
N TYR A 84 1.24 2.64 1.25
CA TYR A 84 2.50 3.23 0.82
C TYR A 84 2.44 3.65 -0.63
N VAL A 85 2.65 4.94 -0.87
CA VAL A 85 2.63 5.54 -2.21
C VAL A 85 4.04 5.92 -2.58
N HIS A 86 4.62 5.23 -3.56
CA HIS A 86 5.96 5.56 -4.04
C HIS A 86 6.02 6.98 -4.58
N LYS A 87 7.24 7.55 -4.57
CA LYS A 87 7.54 8.75 -5.32
C LYS A 87 7.08 8.59 -6.77
N ASP A 88 6.45 9.64 -7.32
CA ASP A 88 5.91 9.69 -8.69
C ASP A 88 4.69 8.77 -8.95
N ALA A 89 4.11 8.16 -7.90
CA ALA A 89 2.79 7.56 -7.98
C ALA A 89 1.70 8.64 -7.82
N VAL A 90 0.69 8.58 -8.69
CA VAL A 90 -0.46 9.49 -8.69
C VAL A 90 -1.73 8.66 -8.64
N ILE A 91 -2.50 8.77 -7.57
CA ILE A 91 -3.81 8.12 -7.45
C ILE A 91 -4.86 9.07 -8.03
N LEU A 92 -5.57 8.60 -9.05
CA LEU A 92 -6.67 9.32 -9.69
C LEU A 92 -7.99 8.73 -9.18
N GLY A 93 -8.81 9.56 -8.55
CA GLY A 93 -10.16 9.18 -8.13
C GLY A 93 -11.11 9.21 -9.32
N GLY A 94 -11.69 8.06 -9.67
CA GLY A 94 -12.78 7.95 -10.63
C GLY A 94 -14.10 7.69 -9.91
N GLN A 95 -15.16 8.38 -10.33
CA GLN A 95 -16.51 8.01 -9.91
C GLN A 95 -16.90 6.72 -10.62
N VAL A 96 -17.35 5.73 -9.84
CA VAL A 96 -17.84 4.43 -10.33
C VAL A 96 -19.35 4.46 -10.49
#